data_AF-A0A2V7MRM0-F1
#
_entry.id   AF-A0A2V7MRM0-F1
#
_cell.length_a   1.000
_cell.length_b   1.000
_cell.length_c   1.000
_cell.angle_alpha   90.00
_cell.angle_beta   90.00
_cell.angle_gamma   90.00
#
_symmetry.space_group_name_H-M   'P 1'
#
loop_
_entity.id
_entity.type
_entity.pdbx_description
1 polymer ?
#
loop_
_entity_poly.entity_id
_entity_poly.type
_entity_poly.pdbx_seq_one_letter_code
_entity_poly.pdbx_strand_id
1 'polypeptide(L)'
;MTSRTQMFFARQGTITPEMQRVAERESLPPETIRDEVAIGRLIIPANVNHLKQRLDPMAIGKVASVKINANIGNSAVESDIDGELEKLHHAVHFGADTVMDLSTGGNIDAIREAIIAASPVPIGTVPIYQAIEIAGDVTKLTADDILDNIGHQAQQGVDYVTVHAGILREHVGLALGRVTGIVSRGGSLMAYWMTQHGKQNPLYEHYDRLLEIAREYDVTLSLGDGLRPGSIADATDKAQLAELTVLGELTERAWKKDVQVMIEGPGHIPMHQIEVNVRLEKELCHEAPFYTLGPLVTDVAPGYDHITSAIGAAMIGWFGADMLCYVTRKEHLGL
;
A
#
# COMPACT_ATOMS: atom_id res chain seq x y z
N MET A 1 -22.46 9.09 14.50
CA MET A 1 -21.98 7.77 14.94
C MET A 1 -20.58 7.64 14.39
N THR A 2 -19.58 7.38 15.24
CA THR A 2 -18.22 7.05 14.76
C THR A 2 -18.30 5.75 13.97
N SER A 3 -17.74 5.73 12.75
CA SER A 3 -17.67 4.51 11.95
C SER A 3 -16.90 3.41 12.70
N ARG A 4 -17.05 2.18 12.24
CA ARG A 4 -16.36 0.99 12.76
C ARG A 4 -15.79 0.21 11.60
N THR A 5 -14.60 -0.35 11.82
CA THR A 5 -13.85 -1.09 10.80
C THR A 5 -14.35 -2.52 10.64
N GLN A 6 -14.05 -3.16 9.51
CA GLN A 6 -14.28 -4.60 9.34
C GLN A 6 -13.58 -5.43 10.43
N MET A 7 -12.34 -5.07 10.81
CA MET A 7 -11.62 -5.72 11.92
C MET A 7 -12.35 -5.60 13.26
N PHE A 8 -12.94 -4.43 13.55
CA PHE A 8 -13.76 -4.25 14.76
C PHE A 8 -14.95 -5.21 14.75
N PHE A 9 -15.73 -5.26 13.67
CA PHE A 9 -16.89 -6.14 13.58
C PHE A 9 -16.52 -7.62 13.67
N ALA A 10 -15.46 -8.01 12.99
CA ALA A 10 -14.94 -9.38 13.00
C ALA A 10 -14.62 -9.86 14.41
N ARG A 11 -13.92 -9.04 15.20
CA ARG A 11 -13.57 -9.34 16.59
C ARG A 11 -14.75 -9.37 17.55
N GLN A 12 -15.87 -8.73 17.19
CA GLN A 12 -17.13 -8.86 17.93
C GLN A 12 -17.91 -10.12 17.53
N GLY A 13 -17.40 -10.93 16.60
CA GLY A 13 -18.09 -12.12 16.08
C GLY A 13 -19.13 -11.80 15.00
N THR A 14 -19.21 -10.55 14.55
CA THR A 14 -20.20 -10.08 13.58
C THR A 14 -19.72 -10.32 12.15
N ILE A 15 -20.57 -10.94 11.33
CA ILE A 15 -20.38 -11.06 9.89
C ILE A 15 -21.10 -9.88 9.22
N THR A 16 -20.34 -9.02 8.55
CA THR A 16 -20.86 -7.84 7.86
C THR A 16 -21.35 -8.19 6.45
N PRO A 17 -22.15 -7.32 5.79
CA PRO A 17 -22.47 -7.48 4.37
C PRO A 17 -21.23 -7.58 3.48
N GLU A 18 -20.15 -6.85 3.81
CA GLU A 18 -18.90 -6.91 3.07
C GLU A 18 -18.21 -8.27 3.22
N MET A 19 -18.17 -8.84 4.42
CA MET A 19 -17.64 -10.20 4.65
C MET A 19 -18.46 -11.26 3.91
N GLN A 20 -19.79 -11.13 3.91
CA GLN A 20 -20.68 -12.01 3.16
C GLN A 20 -20.41 -11.92 1.65
N ARG A 21 -20.25 -10.71 1.13
CA ARG A 21 -19.94 -10.48 -0.30
C ARG A 21 -18.59 -11.08 -0.69
N VAL A 22 -17.56 -10.90 0.12
CA VAL A 22 -16.24 -11.51 -0.07
C VAL A 22 -16.33 -13.03 -0.06
N ALA A 23 -17.05 -13.60 0.91
CA ALA A 23 -17.23 -15.04 1.05
C ALA A 23 -17.85 -15.67 -0.22
N GLU A 24 -18.85 -15.00 -0.79
CA GLU A 24 -19.45 -15.40 -2.07
C GLU A 24 -18.46 -15.35 -3.23
N ARG A 25 -17.64 -14.30 -3.32
CA ARG A 25 -16.64 -14.13 -4.40
C ARG A 25 -15.55 -15.20 -4.33
N GLU A 26 -15.05 -15.48 -3.13
CA GLU A 26 -13.98 -16.46 -2.90
C GLU A 26 -14.50 -17.91 -2.79
N SER A 27 -15.82 -18.10 -2.80
CA SER A 27 -16.46 -19.42 -2.54
C SER A 27 -16.03 -20.04 -1.20
N LEU A 28 -15.98 -19.20 -0.15
CA LEU A 28 -15.59 -19.57 1.20
C LEU A 28 -16.75 -19.39 2.20
N PRO A 29 -16.74 -20.04 3.37
CA PRO A 29 -17.68 -19.74 4.44
C PRO A 29 -17.47 -18.30 4.98
N PRO A 30 -18.54 -17.52 5.20
CA PRO A 30 -18.44 -16.17 5.78
C PRO A 30 -17.75 -16.13 7.16
N GLU A 31 -17.86 -17.20 7.94
CA GLU A 31 -17.15 -17.36 9.22
C GLU A 31 -15.64 -17.42 9.02
N THR A 32 -15.17 -18.05 7.93
CA THR A 32 -13.73 -18.09 7.60
C THR A 32 -13.21 -16.70 7.29
N ILE A 33 -13.95 -15.91 6.51
CA ILE A 33 -13.60 -14.51 6.23
C ILE A 33 -13.54 -13.70 7.52
N ARG A 34 -14.58 -13.77 8.35
CA ARG A 34 -14.63 -13.09 9.64
C ARG A 34 -13.43 -13.45 10.52
N ASP A 35 -13.11 -14.74 10.65
CA ASP A 35 -12.06 -15.20 11.55
C ASP A 35 -10.67 -14.74 11.10
N GLU A 36 -10.38 -14.77 9.79
CA GLU A 36 -9.11 -14.26 9.24
C GLU A 36 -9.01 -12.72 9.36
N VAL A 37 -10.12 -11.98 9.21
CA VAL A 37 -10.16 -10.53 9.47
C VAL A 37 -9.93 -10.22 10.95
N ALA A 38 -10.53 -10.99 11.86
CA ALA A 38 -10.45 -10.75 13.30
C ALA A 38 -9.00 -10.85 13.83
N ILE A 39 -8.23 -11.79 13.26
CA ILE A 39 -6.83 -12.02 13.61
C ILE A 39 -5.84 -11.23 12.73
N GLY A 40 -6.33 -10.47 11.75
CA GLY A 40 -5.52 -9.56 10.93
C GLY A 40 -4.78 -10.21 9.76
N ARG A 41 -5.09 -11.46 9.41
CA ARG A 41 -4.48 -12.20 8.29
C ARG A 41 -5.20 -12.01 6.96
N LEU A 42 -6.35 -11.34 6.99
CA LEU A 42 -7.13 -10.94 5.84
C LEU A 42 -7.71 -9.55 6.10
N ILE A 43 -7.75 -8.72 5.07
CA ILE A 43 -8.33 -7.38 5.11
C ILE A 43 -9.39 -7.24 4.04
N ILE A 44 -10.32 -6.32 4.25
CA ILE A 44 -11.32 -5.88 3.30
C ILE A 44 -11.21 -4.35 3.22
N PRO A 45 -10.43 -3.80 2.28
CA PRO A 45 -10.32 -2.36 2.09
C PRO A 45 -11.65 -1.82 1.60
N ALA A 46 -12.39 -1.15 2.50
CA ALA A 46 -13.76 -0.78 2.25
C ALA A 46 -14.12 0.48 3.02
N ASN A 47 -13.58 1.61 2.57
CA ASN A 47 -13.88 2.89 3.19
C ASN A 47 -15.39 3.14 3.10
N VAL A 48 -15.98 3.57 4.22
CA VAL A 48 -17.43 3.79 4.34
C VAL A 48 -18.01 4.80 3.36
N ASN A 49 -17.19 5.69 2.80
CA ASN A 49 -17.61 6.65 1.77
C ASN A 49 -17.58 6.05 0.37
N HIS A 50 -16.70 5.09 0.10
CA HIS A 50 -16.66 4.36 -1.17
C HIS A 50 -17.69 3.23 -1.21
N LEU A 51 -17.95 2.57 -0.07
CA LEU A 51 -19.02 1.58 0.09
C LEU A 51 -20.42 2.12 -0.25
N LYS A 52 -20.65 3.43 -0.07
CA LYS A 52 -21.91 4.09 -0.46
C LYS A 52 -22.04 4.30 -1.97
N GLN A 53 -20.99 4.03 -2.73
CA GLN A 53 -20.89 4.28 -4.16
C GLN A 53 -20.90 2.95 -4.93
N ARG A 54 -19.83 2.65 -5.67
CA ARG A 54 -19.76 1.51 -6.60
C ARG A 54 -18.89 0.36 -6.12
N LEU A 55 -18.19 0.53 -4.99
CA LEU A 55 -17.28 -0.47 -4.47
C LEU A 55 -17.97 -1.83 -4.33
N ASP A 56 -17.41 -2.84 -4.99
CA ASP A 56 -17.75 -4.25 -4.80
C ASP A 56 -16.69 -4.89 -3.88
N PRO A 57 -16.99 -5.14 -2.59
CA PRO A 57 -16.03 -5.62 -1.62
C PRO A 57 -15.24 -6.84 -2.09
N MET A 58 -13.95 -6.84 -1.76
CA MET A 58 -12.98 -7.91 -2.04
C MET A 58 -12.08 -8.10 -0.82
N ALA A 59 -11.37 -9.22 -0.76
CA ALA A 59 -10.41 -9.49 0.31
C ALA A 59 -8.99 -9.66 -0.20
N ILE A 60 -8.05 -9.22 0.64
CA ILE A 60 -6.60 -9.43 0.46
C ILE A 60 -6.10 -10.14 1.70
N GLY A 61 -5.43 -11.27 1.52
CA GLY A 61 -4.84 -12.02 2.61
C GLY A 61 -5.00 -13.52 2.46
N LYS A 62 -4.64 -14.22 3.52
CA LYS A 62 -4.63 -15.67 3.57
C LYS A 62 -6.02 -16.22 3.29
N VAL A 63 -6.09 -17.43 2.71
CA VAL A 63 -7.29 -18.14 2.23
C VAL A 63 -7.98 -17.55 0.99
N ALA A 64 -7.84 -16.26 0.72
CA ALA A 64 -8.34 -15.66 -0.51
C ALA A 64 -7.40 -15.94 -1.70
N SER A 65 -7.93 -15.78 -2.92
CA SER A 65 -7.10 -15.72 -4.13
C SER A 65 -6.07 -14.59 -4.08
N VAL A 66 -4.90 -14.80 -4.68
CA VAL A 66 -3.87 -13.74 -4.82
C VAL A 66 -4.43 -12.62 -5.68
N LYS A 67 -4.28 -11.37 -5.21
CA LYS A 67 -4.84 -10.17 -5.84
C LYS A 67 -3.79 -9.40 -6.63
N ILE A 68 -4.21 -8.62 -7.62
CA ILE A 68 -3.32 -7.78 -8.43
C ILE A 68 -3.75 -6.31 -8.35
N ASN A 69 -2.79 -5.42 -8.06
CA ASN A 69 -2.98 -3.98 -8.11
C ASN A 69 -2.44 -3.38 -9.41
N ALA A 70 -3.18 -2.43 -10.00
CA ALA A 70 -2.69 -1.58 -11.08
C ALA A 70 -2.47 -0.14 -10.61
N ASN A 71 -1.35 0.47 -10.98
CA ASN A 71 -1.11 1.89 -10.70
C ASN A 71 -1.55 2.73 -11.90
N ILE A 72 -2.34 3.76 -11.64
CA ILE A 72 -2.67 4.81 -12.59
C ILE A 72 -2.25 6.16 -12.01
N GLY A 73 -2.51 7.24 -12.71
CA GLY A 73 -2.20 8.57 -12.23
C GLY A 73 -1.78 9.52 -13.35
N ASN A 74 -2.17 10.78 -13.14
CA ASN A 74 -1.74 11.93 -13.89
C ASN A 74 -0.28 12.31 -13.55
N SER A 75 0.40 12.97 -14.49
CA SER A 75 1.67 13.64 -14.23
C SER A 75 1.58 15.13 -14.60
N ALA A 76 2.53 15.95 -14.15
CA ALA A 76 2.55 17.38 -14.49
C ALA A 76 2.56 17.70 -16.00
N VAL A 77 2.74 16.70 -16.88
CA VAL A 77 2.88 16.84 -18.33
C VAL A 77 1.75 16.17 -19.10
N GLU A 78 1.06 15.17 -18.54
CA GLU A 78 0.09 14.33 -19.25
C GLU A 78 -1.05 13.84 -18.36
N SER A 79 -2.27 13.93 -18.92
CA SER A 79 -3.55 13.33 -18.47
C SER A 79 -4.55 14.31 -17.83
N ASP A 80 -5.83 14.05 -18.09
CA ASP A 80 -6.99 14.72 -17.52
C ASP A 80 -7.94 13.67 -16.91
N ILE A 81 -9.10 14.10 -16.43
CA ILE A 81 -10.08 13.22 -15.79
C ILE A 81 -10.49 12.07 -16.73
N ASP A 82 -10.76 12.37 -18.01
CA ASP A 82 -11.23 11.35 -18.96
C ASP A 82 -10.14 10.30 -19.24
N GLY A 83 -8.89 10.74 -19.37
CA GLY A 83 -7.74 9.85 -19.52
C GLY A 83 -7.54 8.91 -18.33
N GLU A 84 -7.64 9.41 -17.09
CA GLU A 84 -7.53 8.56 -15.91
C GLU A 84 -8.71 7.59 -15.74
N LEU A 85 -9.92 8.01 -16.12
CA LEU A 85 -11.08 7.13 -16.14
C LEU A 85 -10.96 6.02 -17.19
N GLU A 86 -10.36 6.30 -18.35
CA GLU A 86 -10.06 5.28 -19.36
C GLU A 86 -9.04 4.26 -18.82
N LYS A 87 -7.98 4.72 -18.16
CA LYS A 87 -6.98 3.85 -17.52
C LYS A 87 -7.61 2.97 -16.43
N LEU A 88 -8.45 3.54 -15.56
CA LEU A 88 -9.20 2.80 -14.54
C LEU A 88 -10.06 1.71 -15.19
N HIS A 89 -10.88 2.06 -16.18
CA HIS A 89 -11.74 1.11 -16.87
C HIS A 89 -10.92 0.00 -17.52
N HIS A 90 -9.82 0.34 -18.19
CA HIS A 90 -8.94 -0.63 -18.84
C HIS A 90 -8.32 -1.60 -17.82
N ALA A 91 -7.77 -1.08 -16.72
CA ALA A 91 -7.15 -1.90 -15.68
C ALA A 91 -8.16 -2.90 -15.08
N VAL A 92 -9.35 -2.43 -14.69
CA VAL A 92 -10.39 -3.29 -14.11
C VAL A 92 -10.92 -4.29 -15.14
N HIS A 93 -11.11 -3.87 -16.40
CA HIS A 93 -11.57 -4.77 -17.48
C HIS A 93 -10.63 -5.96 -17.69
N PHE A 94 -9.31 -5.74 -17.57
CA PHE A 94 -8.31 -6.80 -17.70
C PHE A 94 -7.97 -7.52 -16.39
N GLY A 95 -8.69 -7.22 -15.30
CA GLY A 95 -8.66 -8.01 -14.07
C GLY A 95 -7.79 -7.44 -12.95
N ALA A 96 -7.53 -6.12 -12.92
CA ALA A 96 -7.00 -5.50 -11.71
C ALA A 96 -8.02 -5.59 -10.57
N ASP A 97 -7.60 -6.13 -9.43
CA ASP A 97 -8.44 -6.32 -8.24
C ASP A 97 -8.50 -5.06 -7.37
N THR A 98 -7.45 -4.22 -7.43
CA THR A 98 -7.38 -2.89 -6.84
C THR A 98 -6.68 -1.94 -7.79
N VAL A 99 -6.89 -0.64 -7.60
CA VAL A 99 -6.19 0.40 -8.37
C VAL A 99 -5.64 1.46 -7.44
N MET A 100 -4.40 1.89 -7.65
CA MET A 100 -3.85 3.05 -6.95
C MET A 100 -3.82 4.28 -7.83
N ASP A 101 -4.37 5.38 -7.33
CA ASP A 101 -4.16 6.71 -7.91
C ASP A 101 -2.85 7.30 -7.36
N LEU A 102 -1.83 7.30 -8.21
CA LEU A 102 -0.51 7.88 -7.93
C LEU A 102 -0.33 9.24 -8.63
N SER A 103 -1.44 9.91 -8.95
CA SER A 103 -1.43 11.22 -9.61
C SER A 103 -0.53 12.22 -8.92
N THR A 104 0.22 12.97 -9.74
CA THR A 104 1.04 14.10 -9.32
C THR A 104 0.77 15.30 -10.22
N GLY A 105 0.83 16.51 -9.66
CA GLY A 105 0.53 17.75 -10.37
C GLY A 105 -0.87 18.33 -10.07
N GLY A 106 -1.48 18.96 -11.08
CA GLY A 106 -2.72 19.73 -10.91
C GLY A 106 -3.99 18.89 -10.80
N ASN A 107 -5.01 19.42 -10.12
CA ASN A 107 -6.37 18.87 -10.01
C ASN A 107 -6.47 17.45 -9.42
N ILE A 108 -5.51 17.03 -8.60
CA ILE A 108 -5.49 15.72 -7.95
C ILE A 108 -6.84 15.36 -7.28
N ASP A 109 -7.45 16.30 -6.56
CA ASP A 109 -8.72 16.05 -5.87
C ASP A 109 -9.86 15.70 -6.82
N ALA A 110 -10.05 16.50 -7.88
CA ALA A 110 -11.14 16.28 -8.83
C ALA A 110 -10.95 14.99 -9.64
N ILE A 111 -9.71 14.67 -9.99
CA ILE A 111 -9.35 13.40 -10.67
C ILE A 111 -9.68 12.22 -9.76
N ARG A 112 -9.22 12.26 -8.51
CA ARG A 112 -9.44 11.17 -7.56
C ARG A 112 -10.91 10.97 -7.21
N GLU A 113 -11.67 12.06 -7.03
CA GLU A 113 -13.13 11.97 -6.82
C GLU A 113 -13.84 11.30 -7.99
N ALA A 114 -13.46 11.64 -9.23
CA ALA A 114 -13.99 10.99 -10.43
C ALA A 114 -13.62 9.49 -10.48
N ILE A 115 -12.37 9.15 -10.17
CA ILE A 115 -11.89 7.75 -10.10
C ILE A 115 -12.70 6.96 -9.08
N ILE A 116 -12.82 7.45 -7.83
CA ILE A 116 -13.57 6.78 -6.76
C ILE A 116 -15.04 6.62 -7.16
N ALA A 117 -15.66 7.63 -7.76
CA ALA A 117 -17.06 7.55 -8.19
C ALA A 117 -17.30 6.52 -9.30
N ALA A 118 -16.29 6.25 -10.14
CA ALA A 118 -16.36 5.29 -11.23
C ALA A 118 -15.91 3.87 -10.82
N SER A 119 -15.09 3.73 -9.78
CA SER A 119 -14.40 2.48 -9.47
C SER A 119 -15.31 1.44 -8.78
N PRO A 120 -15.38 0.21 -9.30
CA PRO A 120 -15.98 -0.90 -8.57
C PRO A 120 -14.98 -1.63 -7.66
N VAL A 121 -13.69 -1.29 -7.72
CA VAL A 121 -12.61 -1.92 -6.95
C VAL A 121 -12.01 -0.95 -5.94
N PRO A 122 -11.36 -1.42 -4.87
CA PRO A 122 -10.70 -0.54 -3.91
C PRO A 122 -9.70 0.41 -4.57
N ILE A 123 -9.71 1.67 -4.13
CA ILE A 123 -8.79 2.72 -4.55
C ILE A 123 -7.76 3.00 -3.45
N GLY A 124 -6.49 2.85 -3.80
CA GLY A 124 -5.37 3.21 -2.94
C GLY A 124 -4.68 4.50 -3.35
N THR A 125 -3.95 5.11 -2.42
CA THR A 125 -3.12 6.30 -2.69
C THR A 125 -1.81 6.28 -1.91
N VAL A 126 -0.91 7.20 -2.24
CA VAL A 126 0.28 7.53 -1.44
C VAL A 126 0.14 9.00 -0.98
N PRO A 127 -0.49 9.28 0.17
CA PRO A 127 -0.92 10.63 0.54
C PRO A 127 0.20 11.67 0.62
N ILE A 128 1.44 11.23 0.88
CA ILE A 128 2.60 12.13 0.91
C ILE A 128 2.85 12.83 -0.43
N TYR A 129 2.43 12.25 -1.56
CA TYR A 129 2.63 12.88 -2.88
C TYR A 129 1.83 14.17 -3.00
N GLN A 130 0.53 14.13 -2.68
CA GLN A 130 -0.31 15.33 -2.70
C GLN A 130 0.09 16.33 -1.60
N ALA A 131 0.43 15.86 -0.40
CA ALA A 131 0.83 16.74 0.70
C ALA A 131 2.05 17.61 0.32
N ILE A 132 2.99 17.05 -0.43
CA ILE A 132 4.16 17.79 -0.92
C ILE A 132 3.80 18.77 -2.04
N GLU A 133 2.91 18.41 -2.97
CA GLU A 133 2.41 19.35 -3.99
C GLU A 133 1.74 20.57 -3.34
N ILE A 134 0.99 20.37 -2.25
CA ILE A 134 0.35 21.45 -1.49
C ILE A 134 1.39 22.30 -0.75
N ALA A 135 2.36 21.68 -0.07
CA ALA A 135 3.41 22.39 0.65
C ALA A 135 4.43 23.09 -0.27
N GLY A 136 4.54 22.63 -1.51
CA GLY A 136 5.48 23.07 -2.54
C GLY A 136 6.95 22.66 -2.31
N ASP A 137 7.33 22.35 -1.07
CA ASP A 137 8.67 21.87 -0.72
C ASP A 137 8.60 20.94 0.49
N VAL A 138 9.28 19.80 0.41
CA VAL A 138 9.32 18.79 1.47
C VAL A 138 9.87 19.34 2.79
N THR A 139 10.77 20.33 2.80
CA THR A 139 11.29 20.96 4.02
C THR A 139 10.26 21.83 4.75
N LYS A 140 9.17 22.21 4.09
CA LYS A 140 8.08 22.99 4.70
C LYS A 140 6.96 22.11 5.24
N LEU A 141 6.96 20.84 4.85
CA LEU A 141 5.92 19.90 5.22
C LEU A 141 5.91 19.67 6.73
N THR A 142 4.74 19.74 7.34
CA THR A 142 4.55 19.42 8.76
C THR A 142 3.85 18.07 8.92
N ALA A 143 3.86 17.53 10.15
CA ALA A 143 3.09 16.32 10.44
C ALA A 143 1.58 16.54 10.23
N ASP A 144 1.08 17.74 10.53
CA ASP A 144 -0.32 18.10 10.32
C ASP A 144 -0.68 18.13 8.84
N ASP A 145 0.17 18.69 7.97
CA ASP A 145 -0.07 18.69 6.52
C ASP A 145 -0.23 17.25 5.95
N ILE A 146 0.57 16.30 6.46
CA ILE A 146 0.49 14.90 6.03
C ILE A 146 -0.79 14.26 6.55
N LEU A 147 -1.06 14.38 7.85
CA LEU A 147 -2.20 13.73 8.50
C LEU A 147 -3.53 14.31 8.01
N ASP A 148 -3.61 15.64 7.85
CA ASP A 148 -4.81 16.31 7.34
C ASP A 148 -5.08 15.90 5.89
N ASN A 149 -4.03 15.74 5.06
CA ASN A 149 -4.20 15.22 3.71
C ASN A 149 -4.65 13.74 3.69
N ILE A 150 -4.19 12.91 4.63
CA ILE A 150 -4.70 11.53 4.79
C ILE A 150 -6.20 11.57 5.15
N GLY A 151 -6.59 12.44 6.09
CA GLY A 151 -7.99 12.62 6.47
C GLY A 151 -8.87 13.12 5.32
N HIS A 152 -8.38 14.08 4.54
CA HIS A 152 -9.05 14.59 3.35
C HIS A 152 -9.30 13.49 2.32
N GLN A 153 -8.29 12.66 2.03
CA GLN A 153 -8.43 11.52 1.11
C GLN A 153 -9.38 10.44 1.65
N ALA A 154 -9.37 10.19 2.96
CA ALA A 154 -10.31 9.28 3.61
C ALA A 154 -11.76 9.79 3.48
N GLN A 155 -11.99 11.11 3.54
CA GLN A 155 -13.31 11.71 3.31
C GLN A 155 -13.79 11.51 1.87
N GLN A 156 -12.90 11.55 0.88
CA GLN A 156 -13.24 11.29 -0.52
C GLN A 156 -13.60 9.82 -0.79
N GLY A 157 -13.13 8.89 0.04
CA GLY A 157 -13.40 7.46 -0.09
C GLY A 157 -12.21 6.61 -0.51
N VAL A 158 -10.97 7.06 -0.28
CA VAL A 158 -9.79 6.19 -0.48
C VAL A 158 -9.87 5.01 0.49
N ASP A 159 -9.73 3.78 -0.01
CA ASP A 159 -9.90 2.54 0.77
C ASP A 159 -8.65 2.13 1.53
N TYR A 160 -7.48 2.42 0.97
CA TYR A 160 -6.21 2.20 1.64
C TYR A 160 -5.17 3.26 1.31
N VAL A 161 -4.29 3.53 2.27
CA VAL A 161 -3.22 4.52 2.11
C VAL A 161 -1.87 3.89 2.35
N THR A 162 -0.94 4.11 1.42
CA THR A 162 0.46 3.77 1.60
C THR A 162 1.13 4.81 2.48
N VAL A 163 1.55 4.38 3.67
CA VAL A 163 2.19 5.23 4.68
C VAL A 163 3.58 4.70 5.00
N HIS A 164 4.59 5.53 4.74
CA HIS A 164 5.99 5.18 4.96
C HIS A 164 6.39 5.47 6.41
N ALA A 165 5.71 4.82 7.37
CA ALA A 165 5.93 5.03 8.80
C ALA A 165 7.05 4.16 9.38
N GLY A 166 7.53 3.13 8.66
CA GLY A 166 8.57 2.22 9.13
C GLY A 166 10.01 2.70 8.90
N ILE A 167 10.23 3.65 7.99
CA ILE A 167 11.54 4.27 7.79
C ILE A 167 11.84 5.23 8.96
N LEU A 168 12.66 4.77 9.89
CA LEU A 168 13.12 5.57 11.02
C LEU A 168 14.39 6.36 10.69
N ARG A 169 14.64 7.44 11.42
CA ARG A 169 15.81 8.31 11.23
C ARG A 169 17.12 7.53 11.33
N GLU A 170 17.22 6.60 12.27
CA GLU A 170 18.36 5.70 12.45
C GLU A 170 18.56 4.72 11.29
N HIS A 171 17.51 4.42 10.52
CA HIS A 171 17.60 3.53 9.36
C HIS A 171 18.16 4.23 8.12
N VAL A 172 18.04 5.55 8.01
CA VAL A 172 18.50 6.32 6.84
C VAL A 172 19.99 6.04 6.55
N GLY A 173 20.80 5.95 7.60
CA GLY A 173 22.23 5.65 7.48
C GLY A 173 22.54 4.22 6.99
N LEU A 174 21.61 3.27 7.15
CA LEU A 174 21.80 1.88 6.69
C LEU A 174 21.75 1.76 5.17
N ALA A 175 21.09 2.70 4.49
CA ALA A 175 21.07 2.75 3.03
C ALA A 175 22.35 3.35 2.42
N LEU A 176 23.26 3.89 3.25
CA LEU A 176 24.55 4.39 2.79
C LEU A 176 25.39 3.21 2.28
N GLY A 177 25.78 3.26 1.00
CA GLY A 177 26.57 2.23 0.35
C GLY A 177 25.75 1.22 -0.47
N ARG A 178 24.41 1.34 -0.49
CA ARG A 178 23.59 0.67 -1.51
C ARG A 178 24.00 1.11 -2.91
N VAL A 179 23.87 0.22 -3.89
CA VAL A 179 24.11 0.50 -5.30
C VAL A 179 23.11 1.51 -5.83
N THR A 180 21.83 1.38 -5.45
CA THR A 180 20.73 2.23 -5.93
C THR A 180 20.14 3.16 -4.86
N GLY A 181 20.65 3.10 -3.63
CA GLY A 181 20.18 3.96 -2.53
C GLY A 181 18.74 3.67 -2.10
N ILE A 182 17.96 4.74 -1.92
CA ILE A 182 16.54 4.69 -1.56
C ILE A 182 15.72 4.95 -2.83
N VAL A 183 15.07 3.92 -3.37
CA VAL A 183 14.30 4.01 -4.62
C VAL A 183 12.80 4.26 -4.40
N SER A 184 12.31 4.09 -3.17
CA SER A 184 10.94 4.49 -2.85
C SER A 184 10.83 6.01 -2.89
N ARG A 185 9.94 6.54 -3.72
CA ARG A 185 9.67 7.99 -3.75
C ARG A 185 9.22 8.48 -2.38
N GLY A 186 8.19 7.86 -1.78
CA GLY A 186 7.72 8.24 -0.44
C GLY A 186 8.78 8.06 0.65
N GLY A 187 9.54 6.95 0.61
CA GLY A 187 10.65 6.69 1.53
C GLY A 187 11.77 7.74 1.43
N SER A 188 12.17 8.11 0.21
CA SER A 188 13.21 9.12 -0.03
C SER A 188 12.79 10.51 0.47
N LEU A 189 11.51 10.88 0.30
CA LEU A 189 10.95 12.14 0.77
C LEU A 189 10.96 12.18 2.31
N MET A 190 10.57 11.10 2.98
CA MET A 190 10.65 10.99 4.44
C MET A 190 12.10 11.02 4.95
N ALA A 191 13.02 10.30 4.31
CA ALA A 191 14.43 10.31 4.66
C ALA A 191 15.03 11.73 4.54
N TYR A 192 14.69 12.45 3.47
CA TYR A 192 15.12 13.83 3.27
C TYR A 192 14.49 14.76 4.32
N TRP A 193 13.19 14.64 4.59
CA TRP A 193 12.51 15.41 5.62
C TRP A 193 13.17 15.26 6.99
N MET A 194 13.44 14.02 7.43
CA MET A 194 14.09 13.72 8.70
C MET A 194 15.51 14.30 8.77
N THR A 195 16.26 14.23 7.66
CA THR A 195 17.62 14.76 7.58
C THR A 195 17.64 16.28 7.72
N GLN A 196 16.73 16.99 7.07
CA GLN A 196 16.65 18.45 7.12
C GLN A 196 16.19 18.97 8.49
N HIS A 197 15.26 18.27 9.13
CA HIS A 197 14.71 18.70 10.42
C HIS A 197 15.48 18.15 11.64
N GLY A 198 16.30 17.12 11.46
CA GLY A 198 16.95 16.42 12.58
C GLY A 198 15.95 15.74 13.53
N LYS A 199 14.75 15.39 13.04
CA LYS A 199 13.63 14.80 13.79
C LYS A 199 13.31 13.39 13.30
N GLN A 200 12.55 12.64 14.10
CA GLN A 200 12.06 11.32 13.71
C GLN A 200 10.93 11.46 12.67
N ASN A 201 10.62 10.37 11.97
CA ASN A 201 9.56 10.28 10.99
C ASN A 201 8.21 10.74 11.60
N PRO A 202 7.55 11.76 11.02
CA PRO A 202 6.33 12.33 11.60
C PRO A 202 5.17 11.32 11.63
N LEU A 203 5.09 10.41 10.66
CA LEU A 203 4.07 9.36 10.63
C LEU A 203 4.29 8.30 11.72
N TYR A 204 5.56 8.06 12.09
CA TYR A 204 5.90 7.18 13.22
C TYR A 204 5.60 7.86 14.56
N GLU A 205 6.05 9.10 14.75
CA GLU A 205 5.84 9.86 15.99
C GLU A 205 4.35 10.10 16.27
N HIS A 206 3.56 10.37 15.22
CA HIS A 206 2.13 10.66 15.31
C HIS A 206 1.24 9.49 14.86
N TYR A 207 1.74 8.26 14.91
CA TYR A 207 1.02 7.09 14.41
C TYR A 207 -0.37 6.91 15.05
N ASP A 208 -0.53 7.25 16.34
CA ASP A 208 -1.83 7.13 17.01
C ASP A 208 -2.91 8.05 16.40
N ARG A 209 -2.54 9.25 15.92
CA ARG A 209 -3.45 10.15 15.18
C ARG A 209 -3.82 9.57 13.81
N LEU A 210 -2.85 8.94 13.14
CA LEU A 210 -3.11 8.22 11.88
C LEU A 210 -4.11 7.08 12.09
N LEU A 211 -3.98 6.32 13.18
CA LEU A 211 -4.92 5.23 13.52
C LEU A 211 -6.33 5.76 13.81
N GLU A 212 -6.46 6.94 14.42
CA GLU A 212 -7.76 7.58 14.64
C GLU A 212 -8.45 7.91 13.30
N ILE A 213 -7.72 8.50 12.35
CA ILE A 213 -8.22 8.79 11.00
C ILE A 213 -8.64 7.50 10.29
N ALA A 214 -7.76 6.50 10.26
CA ALA A 214 -8.04 5.23 9.59
C ALA A 214 -9.29 4.54 10.15
N ARG A 215 -9.45 4.56 11.48
CA ARG A 215 -10.60 3.97 12.17
C ARG A 215 -11.90 4.73 11.91
N GLU A 216 -11.85 6.05 11.72
CA GLU A 216 -13.03 6.88 11.48
C GLU A 216 -13.71 6.55 10.14
N TYR A 217 -12.95 6.11 9.14
CA TYR A 217 -13.46 5.87 7.78
C TYR A 217 -13.33 4.42 7.31
N ASP A 218 -12.73 3.53 8.11
CA ASP A 218 -12.32 2.17 7.72
C ASP A 218 -11.32 2.15 6.54
N VAL A 219 -10.33 3.05 6.63
CA VAL A 219 -9.19 3.03 5.71
C VAL A 219 -8.19 1.99 6.18
N THR A 220 -7.76 1.12 5.27
CA THR A 220 -6.69 0.16 5.54
C THR A 220 -5.33 0.84 5.42
N LEU A 221 -4.42 0.58 6.35
CA LEU A 221 -3.05 1.05 6.23
C LEU A 221 -2.22 0.05 5.41
N SER A 222 -1.73 0.50 4.26
CA SER A 222 -0.65 -0.18 3.53
C SER A 222 0.67 0.34 4.09
N LEU A 223 1.34 -0.43 4.94
CA LEU A 223 2.58 0.02 5.58
C LEU A 223 3.72 -0.07 4.57
N GLY A 224 4.12 1.08 4.05
CA GLY A 224 5.00 1.21 2.89
C GLY A 224 6.45 0.81 3.14
N ASP A 225 7.09 0.26 2.12
CA ASP A 225 8.47 -0.21 2.10
C ASP A 225 9.46 0.87 1.63
N GLY A 226 9.60 1.91 2.45
CA GLY A 226 10.45 3.08 2.16
C GLY A 226 11.91 2.74 1.86
N LEU A 227 12.43 1.63 2.38
CA LEU A 227 13.78 1.11 2.21
C LEU A 227 13.81 -0.18 1.39
N ARG A 228 12.84 -0.43 0.51
CA ARG A 228 12.93 -1.57 -0.42
C ARG A 228 14.19 -1.52 -1.31
N PRO A 229 14.70 -2.68 -1.77
CA PRO A 229 15.83 -2.74 -2.69
C PRO A 229 15.41 -2.33 -4.11
N GLY A 230 16.20 -1.45 -4.72
CA GLY A 230 16.07 -1.01 -6.12
C GLY A 230 17.04 -1.69 -7.09
N SER A 231 17.83 -2.64 -6.60
CA SER A 231 18.67 -3.52 -7.40
C SER A 231 18.82 -4.86 -6.70
N ILE A 232 19.12 -5.91 -7.45
CA ILE A 232 19.41 -7.24 -6.89
C ILE A 232 20.61 -7.23 -5.94
N ALA A 233 21.50 -6.24 -6.04
CA ALA A 233 22.67 -6.08 -5.18
C ALA A 233 22.30 -5.57 -3.78
N ASP A 234 21.19 -4.84 -3.67
CA ASP A 234 20.70 -4.24 -2.42
C ASP A 234 19.67 -5.15 -1.71
N ALA A 235 19.34 -6.30 -2.32
CA ALA A 235 18.32 -7.24 -1.86
C ALA A 235 18.64 -7.85 -0.48
N THR A 236 17.63 -7.89 0.40
CA THR A 236 17.69 -8.49 1.74
C THR A 236 18.78 -7.88 2.63
N ASP A 237 19.06 -6.59 2.44
CA ASP A 237 20.07 -5.89 3.24
C ASP A 237 19.55 -5.45 4.61
N LYS A 238 20.44 -4.83 5.40
CA LYS A 238 20.11 -4.37 6.76
C LYS A 238 19.04 -3.28 6.77
N ALA A 239 19.03 -2.39 5.78
CA ALA A 239 18.08 -1.29 5.73
C ALA A 239 16.65 -1.80 5.50
N GLN A 240 16.49 -2.74 4.56
CA GLN A 240 15.20 -3.39 4.27
C GLN A 240 14.67 -4.12 5.51
N LEU A 241 15.51 -4.95 6.15
CA LEU A 241 15.06 -5.76 7.29
C LEU A 241 14.79 -4.93 8.55
N ALA A 242 15.52 -3.82 8.74
CA ALA A 242 15.27 -2.90 9.84
C ALA A 242 13.90 -2.23 9.70
N GLU A 243 13.53 -1.77 8.51
CA GLU A 243 12.18 -1.23 8.26
C GLU A 243 11.11 -2.31 8.47
N LEU A 244 11.27 -3.50 7.88
CA LEU A 244 10.29 -4.60 8.00
C LEU A 244 9.97 -4.93 9.46
N THR A 245 10.99 -4.93 10.33
CA THR A 245 10.82 -5.15 11.78
C THR A 245 9.91 -4.09 12.41
N VAL A 246 10.07 -2.82 12.01
CA VAL A 246 9.23 -1.72 12.50
C VAL A 246 7.81 -1.81 11.93
N LEU A 247 7.63 -2.26 10.68
CA LEU A 247 6.30 -2.48 10.12
C LEU A 247 5.51 -3.53 10.94
N GLY A 248 6.19 -4.57 11.44
CA GLY A 248 5.60 -5.53 12.38
C GLY A 248 5.11 -4.88 13.69
N GLU A 249 5.94 -4.05 14.32
CA GLU A 249 5.55 -3.29 15.53
C GLU A 249 4.34 -2.38 15.27
N LEU A 250 4.35 -1.66 14.15
CA LEU A 250 3.26 -0.77 13.75
C LEU A 250 1.97 -1.54 13.47
N THR A 251 2.08 -2.75 12.91
CA THR A 251 0.94 -3.67 12.69
C THR A 251 0.26 -4.02 14.01
N GLU A 252 1.00 -4.43 15.04
CA GLU A 252 0.40 -4.72 16.35
C GLU A 252 -0.26 -3.48 16.97
N ARG A 253 0.35 -2.30 16.80
CA ARG A 253 -0.22 -1.03 17.29
C ARG A 253 -1.54 -0.70 16.57
N ALA A 254 -1.60 -0.86 15.26
CA ALA A 254 -2.82 -0.67 14.46
C ALA A 254 -3.91 -1.67 14.85
N TRP A 255 -3.54 -2.94 15.00
CA TRP A 255 -4.46 -3.99 15.44
C TRP A 255 -5.02 -3.74 16.83
N LYS A 256 -4.26 -3.17 17.79
CA LYS A 256 -4.81 -2.75 19.10
C LYS A 256 -5.91 -1.69 18.99
N LYS A 257 -6.01 -1.00 17.85
CA LYS A 257 -7.05 0.00 17.54
C LYS A 257 -8.08 -0.50 16.52
N ASP A 258 -8.08 -1.79 16.21
CA ASP A 258 -8.93 -2.43 15.19
C ASP A 258 -8.75 -1.82 13.79
N VAL A 259 -7.57 -1.32 13.46
CA VAL A 259 -7.27 -0.80 12.10
C VAL A 259 -6.71 -1.94 11.26
N GLN A 260 -7.25 -2.09 10.05
CA GLN A 260 -6.81 -3.08 9.06
C GLN A 260 -5.44 -2.70 8.50
N VAL A 261 -4.58 -3.68 8.28
CA VAL A 261 -3.19 -3.46 7.84
C VAL A 261 -2.79 -4.49 6.79
N MET A 262 -2.05 -4.05 5.78
CA MET A 262 -1.18 -4.89 4.95
C MET A 262 0.24 -4.32 4.93
N ILE A 263 1.21 -5.17 4.62
CA ILE A 263 2.64 -4.83 4.58
C ILE A 263 3.09 -4.72 3.13
N GLU A 264 3.71 -3.61 2.76
CA GLU A 264 4.38 -3.52 1.46
C GLU A 264 5.75 -4.21 1.49
N GLY A 265 6.13 -4.77 0.35
CA GLY A 265 7.30 -5.63 0.20
C GLY A 265 8.08 -5.39 -1.08
N PRO A 266 9.27 -6.00 -1.15
CA PRO A 266 10.38 -5.53 -1.96
C PRO A 266 10.12 -5.48 -3.47
N GLY A 267 10.96 -4.66 -4.11
CA GLY A 267 11.04 -4.45 -5.55
C GLY A 267 11.99 -5.40 -6.27
N HIS A 268 13.31 -5.30 -6.05
CA HIS A 268 14.30 -6.09 -6.80
C HIS A 268 14.90 -7.19 -5.92
N ILE A 269 14.59 -8.46 -6.20
CA ILE A 269 15.03 -9.61 -5.40
C ILE A 269 15.42 -10.76 -6.34
N PRO A 270 16.67 -11.28 -6.28
CA PRO A 270 17.05 -12.45 -7.05
C PRO A 270 16.29 -13.70 -6.55
N MET A 271 15.92 -14.60 -7.46
CA MET A 271 15.01 -15.73 -7.18
C MET A 271 15.33 -16.53 -5.91
N HIS A 272 16.61 -16.78 -5.62
CA HIS A 272 17.05 -17.56 -4.46
C HIS A 272 16.75 -16.90 -3.09
N GLN A 273 16.37 -15.62 -3.08
CA GLN A 273 16.04 -14.87 -1.86
C GLN A 273 14.53 -14.61 -1.70
N ILE A 274 13.69 -14.99 -2.67
CA ILE A 274 12.26 -14.66 -2.62
C ILE A 274 11.57 -15.38 -1.45
N GLU A 275 11.78 -16.69 -1.29
CA GLU A 275 11.13 -17.47 -0.24
C GLU A 275 11.52 -16.98 1.17
N VAL A 276 12.79 -16.60 1.38
CA VAL A 276 13.23 -16.08 2.69
C VAL A 276 12.59 -14.73 3.00
N ASN A 277 12.36 -13.86 2.01
CA ASN A 277 11.66 -12.59 2.23
C ASN A 277 10.21 -12.82 2.69
N VAL A 278 9.49 -13.77 2.08
CA VAL A 278 8.12 -14.11 2.50
C VAL A 278 8.10 -14.67 3.92
N ARG A 279 9.02 -15.61 4.23
CA ARG A 279 9.09 -16.18 5.58
C ARG A 279 9.39 -15.12 6.64
N LEU A 280 10.34 -14.21 6.36
CA LEU A 280 10.68 -13.10 7.25
C LEU A 280 9.51 -12.16 7.46
N GLU A 281 8.78 -11.80 6.40
CA GLU A 281 7.59 -10.96 6.54
C GLU A 281 6.52 -11.64 7.38
N LYS A 282 6.16 -12.90 7.09
CA LYS A 282 5.13 -13.61 7.85
C LYS A 282 5.50 -13.79 9.32
N GLU A 283 6.78 -13.99 9.63
CA GLU A 283 7.28 -14.09 11.00
C GLU A 283 7.26 -12.73 11.73
N LEU A 284 7.83 -11.69 11.12
CA LEU A 284 8.01 -10.38 11.75
C LEU A 284 6.71 -9.55 11.80
N CYS A 285 5.81 -9.75 10.83
CA CYS A 285 4.57 -9.00 10.68
C CYS A 285 3.32 -9.83 11.01
N HIS A 286 3.49 -10.93 11.75
CA HIS A 286 2.39 -11.70 12.35
C HIS A 286 1.38 -12.24 11.31
N GLU A 287 1.88 -12.67 10.16
CA GLU A 287 1.08 -13.12 9.02
C GLU A 287 0.11 -12.08 8.42
N ALA A 288 0.32 -10.78 8.66
CA ALA A 288 -0.43 -9.73 7.96
C ALA A 288 -0.36 -9.91 6.43
N PRO A 289 -1.37 -9.45 5.67
CA PRO A 289 -1.34 -9.56 4.22
C PRO A 289 -0.12 -8.86 3.61
N PHE A 290 0.54 -9.52 2.67
CA PHE A 290 1.78 -9.06 2.07
C PHE A 290 1.57 -8.60 0.63
N TYR A 291 1.95 -7.35 0.36
CA TYR A 291 1.73 -6.63 -0.89
C TYR A 291 3.06 -6.27 -1.56
N THR A 292 3.41 -6.88 -2.70
CA THR A 292 4.78 -6.79 -3.24
C THR A 292 4.84 -6.13 -4.62
N LEU A 293 5.88 -5.32 -4.90
CA LEU A 293 6.13 -4.75 -6.22
C LEU A 293 6.97 -5.69 -7.09
N GLY A 294 6.31 -6.59 -7.85
CA GLY A 294 6.99 -7.69 -8.52
C GLY A 294 7.18 -8.88 -7.57
N PRO A 295 8.42 -9.28 -7.20
CA PRO A 295 9.69 -8.58 -7.42
C PRO A 295 10.38 -8.86 -8.76
N LEU A 296 11.19 -7.90 -9.23
CA LEU A 296 12.08 -8.07 -10.38
C LEU A 296 13.24 -9.01 -10.02
N VAL A 297 13.40 -10.09 -10.80
CA VAL A 297 14.44 -11.10 -10.54
C VAL A 297 15.79 -10.79 -11.18
N THR A 298 15.86 -9.76 -12.02
CA THR A 298 17.09 -9.30 -12.70
C THR A 298 16.94 -7.85 -13.18
N ASP A 299 18.05 -7.11 -13.21
CA ASP A 299 18.08 -5.66 -13.50
C ASP A 299 18.53 -5.30 -14.93
N VAL A 300 18.63 -6.29 -15.82
CA VAL A 300 19.35 -6.15 -17.10
C VAL A 300 18.43 -6.03 -18.33
N ALA A 301 17.11 -5.91 -18.12
CA ALA A 301 16.12 -5.95 -19.19
C ALA A 301 15.07 -4.82 -19.12
N PRO A 302 15.48 -3.53 -18.99
CA PRO A 302 14.53 -2.42 -19.02
C PRO A 302 13.72 -2.43 -20.32
N GLY A 303 12.42 -2.13 -20.24
CA GLY A 303 11.46 -2.35 -21.33
C GLY A 303 10.74 -3.70 -21.26
N TYR A 304 11.30 -4.65 -20.51
CA TYR A 304 10.76 -5.99 -20.29
C TYR A 304 10.54 -6.31 -18.82
N ASP A 305 10.48 -5.30 -17.96
CA ASP A 305 10.38 -5.50 -16.51
C ASP A 305 9.05 -6.11 -16.06
N HIS A 306 7.96 -5.91 -16.81
CA HIS A 306 6.75 -6.74 -16.66
C HIS A 306 6.99 -8.26 -16.73
N ILE A 307 8.03 -8.73 -17.44
CA ILE A 307 8.39 -10.15 -17.52
C ILE A 307 9.35 -10.52 -16.38
N THR A 308 10.36 -9.69 -16.12
CA THR A 308 11.34 -9.96 -15.04
C THR A 308 10.63 -10.00 -13.68
N SER A 309 9.68 -9.10 -13.46
CA SER A 309 8.83 -9.06 -12.28
C SER A 309 7.81 -10.20 -12.23
N ALA A 310 7.19 -10.59 -13.35
CA ALA A 310 6.20 -11.68 -13.36
C ALA A 310 6.77 -13.01 -12.86
N ILE A 311 8.05 -13.29 -13.14
CA ILE A 311 8.74 -14.47 -12.59
C ILE A 311 8.76 -14.40 -11.06
N GLY A 312 9.20 -13.27 -10.51
CA GLY A 312 9.27 -13.10 -9.06
C GLY A 312 7.89 -13.03 -8.41
N ALA A 313 6.93 -12.36 -9.05
CA ALA A 313 5.56 -12.21 -8.56
C ALA A 313 4.83 -13.56 -8.48
N ALA A 314 5.02 -14.42 -9.49
CA ALA A 314 4.49 -15.78 -9.45
C ALA A 314 5.11 -16.62 -8.32
N MET A 315 6.43 -16.50 -8.11
CA MET A 315 7.12 -17.20 -7.03
C MET A 315 6.69 -16.69 -5.65
N ILE A 316 6.67 -15.37 -5.45
CA ILE A 316 6.39 -14.75 -4.16
C ILE A 316 4.91 -14.96 -3.77
N GLY A 317 3.99 -14.88 -4.73
CA GLY A 317 2.59 -15.25 -4.55
C GLY A 317 2.44 -16.72 -4.18
N TRP A 318 3.16 -17.63 -4.83
CA TRP A 318 3.15 -19.05 -4.47
C TRP A 318 3.66 -19.30 -3.03
N PHE A 319 4.66 -18.55 -2.59
CA PHE A 319 5.20 -18.68 -1.23
C PHE A 319 4.33 -18.02 -0.16
N GLY A 320 3.39 -17.15 -0.52
CA GLY A 320 2.40 -16.59 0.40
C GLY A 320 2.26 -15.07 0.40
N ALA A 321 2.68 -14.35 -0.65
CA ALA A 321 2.23 -12.98 -0.86
C ALA A 321 0.76 -12.95 -1.29
N ASP A 322 0.03 -11.93 -0.83
CA ASP A 322 -1.42 -11.88 -0.89
C ASP A 322 -1.92 -10.90 -1.96
N MET A 323 -1.12 -9.87 -2.26
CA MET A 323 -1.37 -8.93 -3.36
C MET A 323 -0.07 -8.60 -4.11
N LEU A 324 -0.18 -8.45 -5.43
CA LEU A 324 0.95 -8.18 -6.32
C LEU A 324 0.73 -6.84 -7.02
N CYS A 325 1.59 -5.86 -6.77
CA CYS A 325 1.60 -4.65 -7.57
C CYS A 325 2.21 -4.99 -8.92
N TYR A 326 1.48 -4.68 -9.99
CA TYR A 326 1.97 -4.91 -11.33
C TYR A 326 3.24 -4.08 -11.62
N VAL A 327 3.95 -4.47 -12.68
CA VAL A 327 5.06 -3.71 -13.24
C VAL A 327 4.82 -3.63 -14.73
N THR A 328 4.93 -2.44 -15.30
CA THR A 328 4.64 -2.23 -16.72
C THR A 328 5.87 -2.47 -17.58
N ARG A 329 5.68 -2.42 -18.91
CA ARG A 329 6.78 -2.34 -19.88
C ARG A 329 7.61 -1.06 -19.74
N LYS A 330 7.05 -0.02 -19.12
CA LYS A 330 7.65 1.31 -19.01
C LYS A 330 8.38 1.53 -17.69
N GLU A 331 8.36 0.55 -16.79
CA GLU A 331 9.17 0.59 -15.57
C GLU A 331 10.62 0.93 -15.90
N HIS A 332 11.21 1.83 -15.10
CA HIS A 332 12.55 2.41 -15.31
C HIS A 332 12.76 3.23 -16.59
N LEU A 333 11.73 3.44 -17.41
CA LEU A 333 11.83 4.15 -18.70
C LEU A 333 10.94 5.39 -18.81
N GLY A 334 9.76 5.42 -18.18
CA GLY A 334 8.85 6.57 -18.22
C GLY A 334 7.41 6.22 -17.87
N LEU A 335 6.51 7.17 -18.15
CA LEU A 335 5.06 6.95 -18.19
C LEU A 335 4.62 6.64 -19.64
#